data_AF-A0A2D4P3B3-F1
#
_entry.id   AF-A0A2D4P3B3-F1
#
_cell.length_a   1.000
_cell.length_b   1.000
_cell.length_c   1.000
_cell.angle_alpha   90.00
_cell.angle_beta   90.00
_cell.angle_gamma   90.00
#
_symmetry.space_group_name_H-M   'P 1'
#
loop_
_entity.id
_entity.type
_entity.pdbx_description
1 polymer ?
#
loop_
_entity_poly.entity_id
_entity_poly.type
_entity_poly.pdbx_seq_one_letter_code
_entity_poly.pdbx_strand_id
1 'polypeptide(L)'
;VLIEEDLIQQSLDDYDAGKYSPRLLTSHELPFDAHVVDADEDLQRLQLSRQQLQVTGDASESAEDIFFRRAKEGMGADEAQFSVEMPLTGKAYLWADKYRPRKPRFFNRVHTGFEWNK
;
A
#
# COMPACT_ATOMS: atom_id res chain seq x y z
N VAL A 1 6.27 40.75 9.38
CA VAL A 1 5.34 39.93 10.18
C VAL A 1 4.29 39.46 9.21
N LEU A 2 4.16 38.15 8.97
CA LEU A 2 3.09 37.63 8.13
C LEU A 2 1.77 37.97 8.82
N ILE A 3 0.90 38.70 8.13
CA ILE A 3 -0.42 39.05 8.62
C ILE A 3 -1.38 37.90 8.30
N GLU A 4 -2.49 37.81 9.04
CA GLU A 4 -3.48 36.74 8.89
C GLU A 4 -4.04 36.67 7.46
N GLU A 5 -4.15 37.84 6.80
CA GLU A 5 -4.53 37.98 5.40
C GLU A 5 -3.52 37.33 4.43
N ASP A 6 -2.22 37.39 4.73
CA ASP A 6 -1.18 36.74 3.91
C ASP A 6 -1.29 35.21 4.00
N LEU A 7 -1.61 34.67 5.19
CA LEU A 7 -1.79 33.22 5.36
C LEU A 7 -3.04 32.72 4.64
N ILE A 8 -4.12 33.48 4.69
CA ILE A 8 -5.37 33.14 3.99
C ILE A 8 -5.12 33.15 2.47
N GLN A 9 -4.46 34.20 1.96
CA GLN A 9 -4.14 34.30 0.53
C GLN A 9 -3.25 33.13 0.08
N GLN A 10 -2.21 32.80 0.84
CA GLN A 10 -1.35 31.66 0.55
C GLN A 10 -2.13 30.34 0.51
N SER A 11 -3.07 30.14 1.44
CA SER A 11 -3.91 28.93 1.47
C SER A 11 -4.82 28.80 0.24
N LEU A 12 -5.32 29.93 -0.27
CA LEU A 12 -6.15 29.97 -1.48
C LEU A 12 -5.32 29.69 -2.73
N ASP A 13 -4.13 30.29 -2.82
CA ASP A 13 -3.23 30.07 -3.95
C ASP A 13 -2.76 28.60 -4.01
N ASP A 14 -2.46 27.99 -2.86
CA ASP A 14 -2.13 26.56 -2.76
C ASP A 14 -3.31 25.66 -3.15
N TYR A 15 -4.54 26.06 -2.80
CA TYR A 15 -5.75 25.35 -3.21
C TYR A 15 -5.96 25.45 -4.74
N ASP A 16 -5.75 26.60 -5.34
CA ASP A 16 -5.89 26.78 -6.79
C ASP A 16 -4.78 26.06 -7.59
N ALA A 17 -3.60 25.89 -6.99
CA ALA A 17 -2.44 25.21 -7.61
C ALA A 17 -2.59 23.68 -7.76
N GLY A 18 -3.68 23.07 -7.26
CA GLY A 18 -3.91 21.63 -7.42
C GLY A 18 -5.00 21.01 -6.57
N LYS A 19 -5.83 21.81 -5.89
CA LYS A 19 -6.95 21.38 -5.02
C LYS A 19 -6.53 20.33 -3.99
N TYR A 20 -5.31 20.48 -3.47
CA TYR A 20 -4.67 19.50 -2.58
C TYR A 20 -4.67 18.05 -3.09
N SER A 21 -4.85 17.85 -4.40
CA SER A 21 -4.83 16.54 -5.02
C SER A 21 -3.38 16.15 -5.34
N PRO A 22 -2.97 14.90 -5.07
CA PRO A 22 -1.67 14.41 -5.48
C PRO A 22 -1.46 14.60 -6.98
N ARG A 23 -0.29 15.11 -7.38
CA ARG A 23 0.05 15.25 -8.80
C ARG A 23 0.33 13.86 -9.38
N LEU A 24 -0.25 13.59 -10.55
CA LEU A 24 0.07 12.38 -11.30
C LEU A 24 1.48 12.52 -11.87
N LEU A 25 2.39 11.67 -11.41
CA LEU A 25 3.75 11.60 -11.92
C LEU A 25 3.80 10.73 -13.16
N THR A 26 4.54 11.20 -14.15
CA THR A 26 4.90 10.41 -15.33
C THR A 26 6.12 9.55 -15.05
N SER A 27 6.37 8.54 -15.90
CA SER A 27 7.52 7.63 -15.77
C SER A 27 8.88 8.34 -15.71
N HIS A 28 8.99 9.55 -16.26
CA HIS A 28 10.23 10.33 -16.28
C HIS A 28 10.44 11.21 -15.04
N GLU A 29 9.37 11.47 -14.30
CA GLU A 29 9.40 12.28 -13.06
C GLU A 29 9.62 11.40 -11.82
N LEU A 30 9.58 10.08 -11.99
CA LEU A 30 9.89 9.15 -10.93
C LEU A 30 11.40 9.21 -10.61
N PRO A 31 11.77 9.19 -9.32
CA PRO A 31 13.15 9.00 -8.90
C PRO A 31 13.79 7.78 -9.56
N PHE A 32 15.11 7.82 -9.82
CA PHE A 32 15.82 6.72 -10.47
C PHE A 32 15.79 5.41 -9.68
N ASP A 33 15.68 5.51 -8.35
CA ASP A 33 15.55 4.41 -7.41
C ASP A 33 14.09 4.00 -7.14
N ALA A 34 13.12 4.60 -7.83
CA ALA A 34 11.71 4.26 -7.66
C ALA A 34 11.42 2.86 -8.22
N HIS A 35 11.00 1.95 -7.36
CA HIS A 35 10.58 0.62 -7.76
C HIS A 35 9.15 0.66 -8.33
N VAL A 36 9.02 0.65 -9.65
CA VAL A 36 7.72 0.55 -10.33
C VAL A 36 7.34 -0.92 -10.46
N VAL A 37 6.12 -1.27 -10.06
CA VAL A 37 5.55 -2.61 -10.20
C VAL A 37 4.41 -2.54 -11.21
N ASP A 38 4.41 -3.45 -12.18
CA ASP A 38 3.31 -3.55 -13.15
C ASP A 38 2.03 -4.06 -12.47
N ALA A 39 0.87 -3.64 -12.98
CA ALA A 39 -0.42 -4.06 -12.44
C ALA A 39 -0.60 -5.59 -12.49
N ASP A 40 -0.13 -6.25 -13.56
CA ASP A 40 -0.27 -7.70 -13.69
C ASP A 40 0.66 -8.46 -12.73
N GLU A 41 1.87 -7.93 -12.49
CA GLU A 41 2.81 -8.50 -11.53
C GLU A 41 2.30 -8.38 -10.09
N ASP A 42 1.74 -7.21 -9.73
CA ASP A 42 1.13 -7.00 -8.41
C ASP A 42 -0.06 -7.94 -8.18
N LEU A 43 -0.89 -8.15 -9.21
CA LEU A 43 -2.00 -9.11 -9.17
C LEU A 43 -1.51 -10.55 -8.93
N GLN A 44 -0.44 -10.97 -9.60
CA GLN A 44 0.14 -12.30 -9.40
C GLN A 44 0.70 -12.45 -7.98
N ARG A 45 1.46 -11.47 -7.48
CA ARG A 45 1.95 -11.47 -6.08
C ARG A 45 0.81 -11.58 -5.07
N LEU A 46 -0.27 -10.84 -5.30
CA LEU A 46 -1.45 -10.88 -4.44
C LEU A 46 -2.13 -12.24 -4.46
N GLN A 47 -2.27 -12.87 -5.64
CA GLN A 47 -2.85 -14.22 -5.76
C GLN A 47 -2.00 -15.27 -5.04
N LEU A 48 -0.68 -15.20 -5.18
CA LEU A 48 0.25 -16.10 -4.49
C LEU A 48 0.18 -15.96 -2.98
N SER A 49 0.22 -14.72 -2.45
CA SER A 49 0.09 -14.45 -1.01
C SER A 49 -1.23 -14.97 -0.45
N ARG A 50 -2.34 -14.82 -1.20
CA ARG A 50 -3.64 -15.37 -0.81
C ARG A 50 -3.65 -16.90 -0.77
N GLN A 51 -3.06 -17.57 -1.76
CA GLN A 51 -2.96 -19.02 -1.77
C GLN A 51 -2.13 -19.54 -0.60
N GLN A 52 -1.00 -18.90 -0.30
CA GLN A 52 -0.15 -19.26 0.84
C GLN A 52 -0.90 -19.16 2.17
N LEU A 53 -1.66 -18.08 2.39
CA LEU A 53 -2.48 -17.91 3.59
C LEU A 53 -3.62 -18.93 3.70
N GLN A 54 -4.20 -19.37 2.58
CA GLN A 54 -5.26 -20.38 2.57
C GLN A 54 -4.77 -21.78 2.91
N VAL A 55 -3.52 -22.11 2.55
CA VAL A 55 -2.94 -23.45 2.76
C VAL A 55 -2.35 -23.59 4.17
N THR A 56 -1.64 -22.56 4.65
CA THR A 56 -0.83 -22.68 5.88
C THR A 56 -1.50 -22.04 7.09
N GLY A 57 -2.47 -21.14 6.90
CA GLY A 57 -3.06 -20.33 7.98
C GLY A 57 -2.11 -19.29 8.59
N ASP A 58 -0.82 -19.32 8.22
CA ASP A 58 0.23 -18.37 8.58
C ASP A 58 1.22 -18.23 7.41
N ALA A 59 1.58 -16.99 7.05
CA ALA A 59 2.46 -16.68 5.91
C ALA A 59 3.91 -16.44 6.35
N SER A 60 4.39 -17.21 7.34
CA SER A 60 5.65 -16.96 8.04
C SER A 60 6.81 -17.86 7.62
N GLU A 61 6.64 -18.79 6.68
CA GLU A 61 7.78 -19.51 6.08
C GLU A 61 8.45 -18.67 4.99
N SER A 62 8.93 -17.47 5.36
CA SER A 62 9.80 -16.64 4.54
C SER A 62 11.25 -16.85 4.99
N ALA A 63 12.22 -16.47 4.13
CA ALA A 63 13.67 -16.67 4.28
C ALA A 63 14.27 -16.40 5.68
N GLU A 64 13.58 -15.65 6.52
CA GLU A 64 13.90 -15.46 7.93
C GLU A 64 13.94 -16.77 8.73
N ASP A 65 13.07 -17.75 8.46
CA ASP A 65 13.06 -19.00 9.24
C ASP A 65 14.32 -19.86 8.97
N ILE A 66 14.83 -19.81 7.74
CA ILE A 66 16.13 -20.41 7.36
C ILE A 66 17.28 -19.67 8.04
N PHE A 67 17.20 -18.34 8.11
CA PHE A 67 18.19 -17.50 8.79
C PHE A 67 18.21 -17.75 10.31
N PHE A 68 17.05 -17.79 10.97
CA PHE A 68 16.93 -18.12 12.40
C PHE A 68 17.41 -19.54 12.71
N ARG A 69 17.14 -20.52 11.83
CA ARG A 69 17.61 -21.89 12.01
C ARG A 69 19.13 -21.98 11.93
N ARG A 70 19.75 -21.29 10.96
CA ARG A 70 21.21 -21.23 10.81
C ARG A 70 21.88 -20.43 11.93
N ALA A 71 21.22 -19.39 12.45
CA ALA A 71 21.69 -18.64 13.61
C ALA A 71 21.62 -19.47 14.91
N LYS A 72 20.68 -20.41 15.03
CA LYS A 72 20.52 -21.30 16.19
C LYS A 72 21.41 -22.54 16.18
N GLU A 73 21.99 -22.93 15.04
CA GLU A 73 22.84 -24.14 14.92
C GLU A 73 24.11 -24.14 15.81
N GLY A 74 24.47 -22.99 16.42
CA GLY A 74 25.64 -22.87 17.29
C GLY A 74 25.35 -22.40 18.73
N MET A 75 24.09 -22.19 19.11
CA MET A 75 23.74 -21.71 20.46
C MET A 75 23.58 -22.87 21.45
N GLY A 76 24.25 -22.77 22.61
CA GLY A 76 24.12 -23.70 23.72
C GLY A 76 22.83 -23.51 24.53
N ALA A 77 22.44 -24.50 25.32
CA ALA A 77 21.18 -24.50 26.08
C ALA A 77 21.05 -23.37 27.13
N ASP A 78 22.14 -22.65 27.44
CA ASP A 78 22.22 -21.61 28.46
C ASP A 78 22.55 -20.21 27.88
N GLU A 79 22.50 -20.05 26.56
CA GLU A 79 22.79 -18.79 25.90
C GLU A 79 21.48 -18.03 25.59
N ALA A 80 21.31 -16.87 26.23
CA ALA A 80 20.14 -16.01 26.02
C ALA A 80 20.33 -15.10 24.81
N GLN A 81 19.38 -15.12 23.87
CA GLN A 81 19.36 -14.23 22.71
C GLN A 81 19.07 -12.78 23.14
N PHE A 82 20.11 -11.96 23.29
CA PHE A 82 20.02 -10.60 23.81
C PHE A 82 19.86 -9.57 22.68
N SER A 83 18.82 -9.71 21.85
CA SER A 83 18.43 -8.76 20.81
C SER A 83 16.98 -9.02 20.36
N VAL A 84 16.04 -9.12 21.31
CA VAL A 84 14.61 -9.22 20.95
C VAL A 84 14.14 -7.82 20.56
N GLU A 85 14.37 -7.44 19.32
CA GLU A 85 13.52 -6.45 18.68
C GLU A 85 12.10 -7.03 18.66
N MET A 86 11.16 -6.33 19.27
CA MET A 86 9.76 -6.77 19.33
C MET A 86 9.29 -6.91 17.88
N PRO A 87 9.00 -8.12 17.39
CA PRO A 87 8.64 -8.29 16.01
C PRO A 87 7.27 -7.67 15.86
N LEU A 88 7.23 -6.47 15.28
CA LEU A 88 6.06 -5.98 14.57
C LEU A 88 5.97 -6.86 13.32
N THR A 89 5.66 -8.15 13.51
CA THR A 89 5.24 -9.00 12.41
C THR A 89 4.15 -8.20 11.73
N GLY A 90 4.40 -7.83 10.47
CA GLY A 90 3.48 -7.04 9.68
C GLY A 90 2.25 -7.90 9.44
N LYS A 91 1.39 -8.01 10.45
CA LYS A 91 0.13 -8.73 10.35
C LYS A 91 -0.57 -8.03 9.20
N ALA A 92 -0.66 -8.70 8.06
CA ALA A 92 -1.41 -8.25 6.92
C ALA A 92 -2.88 -8.32 7.34
N TYR A 93 -3.31 -7.34 8.14
CA TYR A 93 -4.63 -7.32 8.70
C TYR A 93 -5.61 -7.11 7.55
N LEU A 94 -6.76 -7.77 7.61
CA LEU A 94 -7.80 -7.67 6.59
C LEU A 94 -8.27 -6.21 6.33
N TRP A 95 -8.10 -5.30 7.30
CA TRP A 95 -8.37 -3.87 7.14
C TRP A 95 -7.35 -3.12 6.27
N ALA A 96 -6.14 -3.65 6.06
CA ALA A 96 -5.13 -3.04 5.19
C ALA A 96 -5.64 -2.92 3.74
N ASP A 97 -6.61 -3.76 3.33
CA ASP A 97 -7.24 -3.69 2.02
C ASP A 97 -8.28 -2.56 1.88
N LYS A 98 -8.74 -1.97 3.00
CA LYS A 98 -9.76 -0.92 3.03
C LYS A 98 -9.25 0.41 2.46
N TYR A 99 -7.98 0.74 2.70
CA TYR A 99 -7.40 2.03 2.32
C TYR A 99 -6.41 1.92 1.15
N ARG A 100 -6.46 0.82 0.38
CA ARG A 100 -5.63 0.71 -0.82
C ARG A 100 -6.13 1.66 -1.90
N PRO A 101 -5.24 2.48 -2.51
CA PRO A 101 -5.61 3.32 -3.65
C PRO A 101 -6.17 2.46 -4.79
N ARG A 102 -7.46 2.63 -5.11
CA ARG A 102 -8.17 1.84 -6.13
C ARG A 102 -9.08 2.74 -6.96
N LYS A 103 -9.34 2.34 -8.20
CA LYS A 103 -10.33 3.00 -9.06
C LYS A 103 -11.73 2.81 -8.45
N PRO A 104 -12.49 3.90 -8.18
CA PRO A 104 -13.83 3.79 -7.61
C PRO A 104 -14.76 3.05 -8.58
N ARG A 105 -15.56 2.13 -8.05
CA ARG A 105 -16.59 1.43 -8.83
C ARG A 105 -17.83 2.33 -8.87
N PHE A 106 -18.22 2.76 -10.06
CA PHE A 106 -19.49 3.44 -10.30
C PHE A 106 -20.56 2.41 -10.69
N PHE A 107 -21.80 2.63 -10.27
CA PHE A 107 -22.97 1.91 -10.79
C PHE A 107 -23.70 2.83 -11.76
N ASN A 108 -23.25 2.83 -13.01
CA ASN A 108 -23.89 3.65 -14.04
C ASN A 108 -25.26 3.07 -14.38
N ARG A 109 -26.32 3.82 -14.09
CA ARG A 109 -27.67 3.55 -14.61
C ARG A 109 -27.87 4.41 -15.84
N VAL A 110 -27.56 3.86 -17.01
CA VAL A 110 -27.78 4.55 -18.27
C VAL A 110 -29.28 4.47 -18.57
N HIS A 111 -29.97 5.61 -18.57
CA HIS A 111 -31.33 5.70 -19.07
C HIS A 111 -31.25 5.94 -20.57
N THR A 112 -31.36 4.88 -21.36
CA THR A 112 -31.56 4.98 -22.81
C THR A 112 -33.05 4.90 -23.10
N GLY A 113 -33.67 6.07 -23.32
CA GLY A 113 -35.04 6.18 -23.78
C GLY A 113 -35.26 7.52 -24.47
N PHE A 114 -35.88 7.50 -25.64
CA PHE A 114 -36.52 8.66 -26.24
C PHE A 114 -37.97 8.26 -26.47
N GLU A 115 -38.90 8.89 -25.76
CA GLU A 115 -40.32 8.67 -25.96
C GLU A 115 -40.82 9.74 -26.94
N TRP A 116 -40.83 9.38 -28.22
CA TRP A 116 -41.60 10.11 -29.21
C TRP A 116 -43.05 9.63 -29.12
N ASN A 117 -43.90 10.41 -28.47
CA ASN A 117 -45.34 10.36 -28.70
C ASN A 117 -45.81 11.72 -29.20
N LYS A 118 -46.71 11.64 -30.18
CA LYS A 118 -47.24 12.70 -31.04
C LYS A 118 -48.23 13.60 -30.32
#